data_AF-A0A1F3DF65-F1
#
_entry.id   AF-A0A1F3DF65-F1
#
_cell.length_a   1.000
_cell.length_b   1.000
_cell.length_c   1.000
_cell.angle_alpha   90.00
_cell.angle_beta   90.00
_cell.angle_gamma   90.00
#
_symmetry.space_group_name_H-M   'P 1'
#
loop_
_entity.id
_entity.type
_entity.pdbx_description
1 polymer ?
#
loop_
_entity_poly.entity_id
_entity_poly.type
_entity_poly.pdbx_seq_one_letter_code
_entity_poly.pdbx_strand_id
1 'polypeptide(L)'
;MRGTRDIWDDREPEAGHFERFSVKLELRRQARTVKRSIVPYLLRAAVVTLLVTLSSLWTWDHFIRPENSRMRLGEVSPQYREVENYYIHQVSLLQDEIVNTEIQSNPEQKQILISELKSMDSVYVSLQKELKANPDDERIISAMIEHYQTKLEVMTYIVDQLQTIRNNNTSNEDHEKVSL
;
A
#
# COMPACT_ATOMS: atom_id res chain seq x y z
N MET A 1 -17.39 74.63 -29.75
CA MET A 1 -18.13 75.53 -28.83
C MET A 1 -18.57 74.71 -27.62
N ARG A 2 -18.06 75.04 -26.43
CA ARG A 2 -18.50 74.57 -25.10
C ARG A 2 -19.53 75.59 -24.59
N GLY A 3 -20.71 75.18 -24.12
CA GLY A 3 -21.71 76.15 -23.66
C GLY A 3 -22.98 75.62 -23.00
N THR A 4 -22.95 74.48 -22.31
CA THR A 4 -24.14 73.94 -21.61
C THR A 4 -23.88 73.44 -20.18
N ARG A 5 -22.71 73.76 -19.60
CA ARG A 5 -22.40 73.34 -18.22
C ARG A 5 -22.88 74.32 -17.15
N ASP A 6 -22.83 75.62 -17.42
CA ASP A 6 -23.22 76.63 -16.41
C ASP A 6 -24.70 76.61 -16.04
N ILE A 7 -25.60 76.17 -16.93
CA ILE A 7 -27.05 76.24 -16.68
C ILE A 7 -27.55 75.28 -15.57
N TRP A 8 -26.70 74.36 -15.10
CA TRP A 8 -27.09 73.33 -14.14
C TRP A 8 -26.51 73.54 -12.73
N ASP A 9 -25.57 74.47 -12.55
CA ASP A 9 -24.75 74.54 -11.33
C ASP A 9 -25.27 75.54 -10.27
N ASP A 10 -26.35 76.26 -10.56
CA ASP A 10 -26.82 77.39 -9.73
C ASP A 10 -27.88 77.01 -8.68
N ARG A 11 -28.14 75.72 -8.42
CA ARG A 11 -29.17 75.31 -7.44
C ARG A 11 -28.59 74.42 -6.34
N GLU A 12 -28.45 74.99 -5.16
CA GLU A 12 -28.11 74.24 -3.95
C GLU A 12 -29.31 73.39 -3.48
N PRO A 13 -29.09 72.15 -3.01
CA PRO A 13 -30.18 71.28 -2.55
C PRO A 13 -30.92 71.83 -1.33
N GLU A 14 -32.15 71.33 -1.12
CA GLU A 14 -32.94 71.70 0.07
C GLU A 14 -32.19 71.40 1.38
N ALA A 15 -32.38 72.28 2.36
CA ALA A 15 -31.79 72.14 3.69
C ALA A 15 -32.14 70.77 4.29
N GLY A 16 -31.14 70.06 4.85
CA GLY A 16 -31.33 68.72 5.40
C GLY A 16 -30.98 67.56 4.45
N HIS A 17 -30.70 67.83 3.17
CA HIS A 17 -30.30 66.80 2.20
C HIS A 17 -28.98 66.11 2.60
N PHE A 18 -28.01 66.88 3.09
CA PHE A 18 -26.69 66.37 3.45
C PHE A 18 -26.76 65.38 4.62
N GLU A 19 -27.55 65.67 5.63
CA GLU A 19 -27.77 64.83 6.82
C GLU A 19 -28.46 63.52 6.45
N ARG A 20 -29.49 63.58 5.59
CA ARG A 20 -30.17 62.36 5.11
C ARG A 20 -29.24 61.50 4.26
N PHE A 21 -28.37 62.14 3.48
CA PHE A 21 -27.39 61.47 2.64
C PHE A 21 -26.28 60.81 3.47
N SER A 22 -25.74 61.49 4.48
CA SER A 22 -24.69 60.96 5.36
C SER A 22 -25.17 59.76 6.16
N VAL A 23 -26.37 59.82 6.74
CA VAL A 23 -26.99 58.68 7.45
C VAL A 23 -27.15 57.46 6.53
N LYS A 24 -27.57 57.68 5.28
CA LYS A 24 -27.73 56.60 4.29
C LYS A 24 -26.38 55.99 3.88
N LEU A 25 -25.32 56.80 3.80
CA LEU A 25 -23.96 56.35 3.51
C LEU A 25 -23.39 55.50 4.65
N GLU A 26 -23.56 55.94 5.90
CA GLU A 26 -23.03 55.21 7.05
C GLU A 26 -23.71 53.85 7.23
N LEU A 27 -25.04 53.78 7.09
CA LEU A 27 -25.79 52.52 7.15
C LEU A 27 -25.34 51.53 6.06
N ARG A 28 -25.01 52.03 4.85
CA ARG A 28 -24.49 51.18 3.76
C ARG A 28 -23.04 50.77 3.98
N ARG A 29 -22.21 51.61 4.58
CA ARG A 29 -20.81 51.29 4.89
C ARG A 29 -20.69 50.21 5.97
N GLN A 30 -21.64 50.14 6.90
CA GLN A 30 -21.66 49.15 7.98
C GLN A 30 -22.28 47.79 7.57
N ALA A 31 -22.89 47.68 6.39
CA ALA A 31 -23.35 46.40 5.85
C ALA A 31 -22.12 45.52 5.53
N ARG A 32 -21.75 44.69 6.52
CA ARG A 32 -20.63 43.73 6.57
C ARG A 32 -20.20 43.20 5.20
N THR A 33 -18.94 43.45 4.86
CA THR A 33 -18.24 42.67 3.84
C THR A 33 -18.09 41.22 4.34
N VAL A 34 -18.87 40.30 3.79
CA VAL A 34 -18.70 38.87 4.06
C VAL A 34 -17.40 38.43 3.38
N LYS A 35 -16.30 38.39 4.15
CA LYS A 35 -15.03 37.83 3.67
C LYS A 35 -15.20 36.32 3.52
N ARG A 36 -15.32 35.84 2.29
CA ARG A 36 -15.30 34.40 1.99
C ARG A 36 -13.88 33.89 2.18
N SER A 37 -13.70 32.92 3.08
CA SER A 37 -12.39 32.33 3.35
C SER A 37 -11.97 31.42 2.19
N ILE A 38 -10.73 31.57 1.72
CA ILE A 38 -10.11 30.73 0.68
C ILE A 38 -9.50 29.45 1.30
N VAL A 39 -9.40 29.41 2.64
CA VAL A 39 -8.87 28.28 3.43
C VAL A 39 -9.46 26.91 3.03
N PRO A 40 -10.78 26.72 2.82
CA PRO A 40 -11.29 25.40 2.44
C PRO A 40 -10.82 24.94 1.06
N TYR A 41 -10.54 25.86 0.12
CA TYR A 41 -10.00 25.51 -1.20
C TYR A 41 -8.52 25.15 -1.11
N LEU A 42 -7.74 25.88 -0.31
CA LEU A 42 -6.33 25.56 -0.06
C LEU A 42 -6.17 24.20 0.63
N LEU A 43 -7.03 23.90 1.61
CA LEU A 43 -7.00 22.62 2.32
C LEU A 43 -7.32 21.45 1.38
N ARG A 44 -8.32 21.59 0.49
CA ARG A 44 -8.62 20.59 -0.54
C ARG A 44 -7.44 20.39 -1.51
N ALA A 45 -6.81 21.47 -1.97
CA ALA A 45 -5.64 21.40 -2.85
C ALA A 45 -4.44 20.73 -2.17
N ALA A 46 -4.20 21.02 -0.90
CA ALA A 46 -3.14 20.39 -0.11
C ALA A 46 -3.36 18.87 0.04
N VAL A 47 -4.60 18.43 0.29
CA VAL A 47 -4.92 17.00 0.37
C VAL A 47 -4.72 16.30 -0.97
N VAL A 48 -5.19 16.90 -2.07
CA VAL A 48 -5.03 16.32 -3.41
C VAL A 48 -3.55 16.21 -3.79
N THR A 49 -2.77 17.26 -3.56
CA THR A 49 -1.33 17.23 -3.86
C THR A 49 -0.59 16.21 -3.01
N LEU A 50 -0.93 16.07 -1.72
CA LEU A 50 -0.37 15.05 -0.85
C LEU A 50 -0.72 13.62 -1.29
N LEU A 51 -1.96 13.38 -1.71
CA LEU A 51 -2.36 12.07 -2.23
C LEU A 51 -1.66 11.74 -3.56
N VAL A 52 -1.52 12.72 -4.45
CA VAL A 52 -0.82 12.54 -5.73
C VAL A 52 0.67 12.28 -5.50
N THR A 53 1.33 12.98 -4.57
CA THR A 53 2.74 12.74 -4.26
C THR A 53 2.95 11.38 -3.60
N LEU A 54 2.13 11.00 -2.62
CA LEU A 54 2.19 9.67 -2.01
C LEU A 54 1.91 8.55 -3.01
N SER A 55 0.88 8.72 -3.85
CA SER A 55 0.55 7.77 -4.91
C SER A 55 1.66 7.69 -5.96
N SER A 56 2.28 8.82 -6.32
CA SER A 56 3.40 8.85 -7.26
C SER A 56 4.65 8.19 -6.69
N LEU A 57 4.97 8.39 -5.41
CA LEU A 57 6.08 7.70 -4.73
C LEU A 57 5.84 6.19 -4.64
N TRP A 58 4.62 5.78 -4.28
CA TRP A 58 4.24 4.36 -4.22
C TRP A 58 4.31 3.70 -5.61
N THR A 59 3.81 4.38 -6.65
CA THR A 59 3.87 3.90 -8.03
C THR A 59 5.31 3.86 -8.55
N TRP A 60 6.16 4.80 -8.14
CA TRP A 60 7.57 4.82 -8.53
C TRP A 60 8.34 3.61 -7.96
N ASP A 61 8.14 3.31 -6.68
CA ASP A 61 8.81 2.19 -6.01
C ASP A 61 8.30 0.83 -6.49
N HIS A 62 6.98 0.70 -6.71
CA HIS A 62 6.35 -0.58 -7.04
C HIS A 62 6.26 -0.85 -8.56
N PHE A 63 6.22 0.17 -9.42
CA PHE A 63 5.94 0.03 -10.86
C PHE A 63 7.06 0.52 -11.78
N ILE A 64 7.83 1.57 -11.39
CA ILE A 64 8.86 2.19 -12.26
C ILE A 64 10.27 1.63 -12.03
N ARG A 65 10.54 0.95 -10.91
CA ARG A 65 11.74 0.09 -10.78
C ARG A 65 11.41 -1.31 -11.27
N PRO A 66 11.71 -1.67 -12.53
CA PRO A 66 11.49 -3.02 -12.98
C PRO A 66 12.32 -4.01 -12.14
N GLU A 67 11.68 -5.11 -11.82
CA GLU A 67 12.19 -6.28 -11.11
C GLU A 67 13.28 -7.05 -11.89
N ASN A 68 13.72 -6.52 -13.02
CA ASN A 68 14.79 -7.06 -13.88
C ASN A 68 16.21 -6.79 -13.34
N SER A 69 16.34 -6.44 -12.05
CA SER A 69 17.63 -6.18 -11.39
C SER A 69 18.00 -7.20 -10.31
N ARG A 70 17.38 -8.37 -10.30
CA ARG A 70 17.67 -9.43 -9.32
C ARG A 70 18.57 -10.48 -9.95
N MET A 71 19.58 -10.93 -9.21
CA MET A 71 20.43 -12.05 -9.60
C MET A 71 19.99 -13.28 -8.81
N ARG A 72 19.81 -14.41 -9.49
CA ARG A 72 19.42 -15.68 -8.86
C ARG A 72 20.64 -16.47 -8.43
N LEU A 73 20.47 -17.34 -7.44
CA LEU A 73 21.55 -18.22 -6.97
C LEU A 73 22.11 -19.10 -8.11
N GLY A 74 21.25 -19.63 -8.98
CA GLY A 74 21.65 -20.45 -10.13
C GLY A 74 22.34 -19.73 -11.28
N GLU A 75 22.42 -18.39 -11.23
CA GLU A 75 23.17 -17.58 -12.18
C GLU A 75 24.66 -17.46 -11.80
N VAL A 76 25.02 -17.74 -10.54
CA VAL A 76 26.42 -17.72 -10.07
C VAL A 76 27.21 -18.89 -10.65
N SER A 77 26.68 -20.11 -10.55
CA SER A 77 27.35 -21.32 -11.07
C SER A 77 26.35 -22.42 -11.43
N PRO A 78 26.75 -23.40 -12.27
CA PRO A 78 25.93 -24.58 -12.55
C PRO A 78 25.56 -25.38 -11.29
N GLN A 79 26.48 -25.49 -10.33
CA GLN A 79 26.25 -26.23 -9.08
C GLN A 79 25.17 -25.56 -8.23
N TYR A 80 25.22 -24.24 -8.11
CA TYR A 80 24.22 -23.47 -7.37
C TYR A 80 22.84 -23.50 -8.03
N ARG A 81 22.79 -23.69 -9.35
CA ARG A 81 21.53 -23.87 -10.08
C ARG A 81 20.85 -25.17 -9.75
N GLU A 82 21.61 -26.24 -9.60
CA GLU A 82 21.06 -27.54 -9.16
C GLU A 82 20.47 -27.43 -7.76
N VAL A 83 21.19 -26.75 -6.85
CA VAL A 83 20.71 -26.47 -5.49
C VAL A 83 19.43 -25.63 -5.50
N GLU A 84 19.42 -24.52 -6.26
CA GLU A 84 18.24 -23.66 -6.39
C GLU A 84 17.03 -24.45 -6.92
N ASN A 85 17.22 -25.23 -7.97
CA ASN A 85 16.16 -26.04 -8.57
C ASN A 85 15.62 -27.09 -7.58
N TYR A 86 16.49 -27.74 -6.81
CA TYR A 86 16.09 -28.68 -5.78
C TYR A 86 15.16 -28.02 -4.76
N TYR A 87 15.55 -26.89 -4.18
CA TYR A 87 14.72 -26.22 -3.18
C TYR A 87 13.41 -25.68 -3.75
N ILE A 88 13.43 -25.09 -4.95
CA ILE A 88 12.21 -24.61 -5.62
C ILE A 88 11.24 -25.77 -5.85
N HIS A 89 11.73 -26.93 -6.28
CA HIS A 89 10.90 -28.11 -6.47
C HIS A 89 10.27 -28.58 -5.15
N GLN A 90 11.06 -28.71 -4.08
CA GLN A 90 10.54 -29.14 -2.78
C GLN A 90 9.51 -28.17 -2.21
N VAL A 91 9.78 -26.86 -2.31
CA VAL A 91 8.83 -25.81 -1.91
C VAL A 91 7.53 -25.91 -2.70
N SER A 92 7.60 -26.17 -4.01
CA SER A 92 6.40 -26.35 -4.85
C SER A 92 5.55 -27.54 -4.37
N LEU A 93 6.18 -28.68 -4.08
CA LEU A 93 5.47 -29.86 -3.59
C LEU A 93 4.75 -29.60 -2.26
N LEU A 94 5.44 -28.99 -1.30
CA LEU A 94 4.85 -28.66 0.01
C LEU A 94 3.76 -27.61 -0.13
N GLN A 95 3.94 -26.63 -1.02
CA GLN A 95 2.90 -25.63 -1.30
C GLN A 95 1.63 -26.29 -1.84
N ASP A 96 1.78 -27.21 -2.79
CA ASP A 96 0.65 -27.96 -3.34
C ASP A 96 -0.02 -28.81 -2.26
N GLU A 97 0.73 -29.42 -1.35
CA GLU A 97 0.16 -30.17 -0.23
C GLU A 97 -0.63 -29.28 0.75
N ILE A 98 -0.11 -28.09 1.09
CA ILE A 98 -0.81 -27.11 1.92
C ILE A 98 -2.09 -26.63 1.22
N VAL A 99 -2.04 -26.38 -0.09
CA VAL A 99 -3.18 -25.92 -0.88
C VAL A 99 -4.22 -27.02 -1.09
N ASN A 100 -3.82 -28.28 -1.23
CA ASN A 100 -4.75 -29.39 -1.41
C ASN A 100 -5.28 -29.94 -0.08
N THR A 101 -4.65 -29.59 1.03
CA THR A 101 -5.18 -29.93 2.35
C THR A 101 -6.49 -29.18 2.59
N GLU A 102 -7.59 -29.96 2.63
CA GLU A 102 -8.90 -29.53 3.11
C GLU A 102 -8.80 -29.24 4.61
N ILE A 103 -8.45 -27.99 4.94
CA ILE A 103 -8.67 -27.47 6.28
C ILE A 103 -10.16 -27.18 6.36
N GLN A 104 -10.95 -28.20 6.72
CA GLN A 104 -12.40 -28.09 6.84
C GLN A 104 -12.84 -26.98 7.81
N SER A 105 -11.92 -26.49 8.65
CA SER A 105 -12.24 -25.60 9.76
C SER A 105 -12.14 -24.09 9.49
N ASN A 106 -11.35 -23.59 8.52
CA ASN A 106 -11.35 -22.14 8.20
C ASN A 106 -10.58 -21.75 6.91
N PRO A 107 -11.23 -21.28 5.83
CA PRO A 107 -10.55 -20.77 4.62
C PRO A 107 -9.74 -19.48 4.86
N GLU A 108 -10.12 -18.64 5.82
CA GLU A 108 -9.39 -17.39 6.14
C GLU A 108 -8.02 -17.69 6.74
N GLN A 109 -7.93 -18.68 7.64
CA GLN A 109 -6.66 -19.08 8.25
C GLN A 109 -5.67 -19.61 7.20
N LYS A 110 -6.17 -20.37 6.22
CA LYS A 110 -5.37 -20.83 5.08
C LYS A 110 -4.84 -19.68 4.25
N GLN A 111 -5.67 -18.66 4.00
CA GLN A 111 -5.27 -17.49 3.24
C GLN A 111 -4.17 -16.69 3.96
N ILE A 112 -4.29 -16.53 5.28
CA ILE A 112 -3.28 -15.88 6.13
C ILE A 112 -1.97 -16.67 6.10
N LEU A 113 -2.03 -17.99 6.27
CA LEU A 113 -0.87 -18.87 6.21
C LEU A 113 -0.11 -18.75 4.88
N ILE A 114 -0.82 -18.80 3.75
CA ILE A 114 -0.23 -18.63 2.42
C ILE A 114 0.39 -17.22 2.28
N SER A 115 -0.25 -16.20 2.82
CA SER A 115 0.30 -14.83 2.78
C SER A 115 1.58 -14.69 3.60
N GLU A 116 1.66 -15.37 4.75
CA GLU A 116 2.85 -15.38 5.59
C GLU A 116 4.00 -16.14 4.92
N LEU A 117 3.73 -17.30 4.30
CA LEU A 117 4.74 -18.02 3.53
C LEU A 117 5.30 -17.21 2.36
N LYS A 118 4.47 -16.35 1.75
CA LYS A 118 4.91 -15.39 0.71
C LYS A 118 5.70 -14.23 1.31
N SER A 119 5.42 -13.80 2.54
CA SER A 119 6.16 -12.71 3.18
C SER A 119 7.64 -13.06 3.39
N MET A 120 7.93 -14.36 3.60
CA MET A 120 9.29 -14.90 3.69
C MET A 120 10.14 -14.65 2.44
N ASP A 121 9.54 -14.45 1.27
CA ASP A 121 10.27 -14.19 0.01
C ASP A 121 10.93 -12.80 0.00
N SER A 122 10.52 -11.88 0.87
CA SER A 122 11.11 -10.54 0.96
C SER A 122 12.61 -10.57 1.26
N VAL A 123 13.04 -11.47 2.16
CA VAL A 123 14.46 -11.67 2.51
C VAL A 123 15.24 -12.23 1.32
N TYR A 124 14.67 -13.16 0.57
CA TYR A 124 15.31 -13.67 -0.64
C TYR A 124 15.49 -12.55 -1.67
N VAL A 125 14.48 -11.68 -1.83
CA VAL A 125 14.55 -10.53 -2.75
C VAL A 125 15.65 -9.53 -2.36
N SER A 126 15.91 -9.29 -1.08
CA SER A 126 17.04 -8.45 -0.67
C SER A 126 18.38 -9.11 -0.99
N LEU A 127 18.52 -10.41 -0.68
CA LEU A 127 19.73 -11.18 -0.98
C LEU A 127 20.03 -11.22 -2.48
N GLN A 128 19.02 -11.34 -3.34
CA GLN A 128 19.20 -11.28 -4.80
C GLN A 128 19.74 -9.93 -5.30
N LYS A 129 19.41 -8.82 -4.62
CA LYS A 129 19.94 -7.49 -4.94
C LYS A 129 21.38 -7.35 -4.48
N GLU A 130 21.69 -7.85 -3.29
CA GLU A 130 23.05 -7.84 -2.74
C GLU A 130 23.98 -8.74 -3.55
N LEU A 131 23.53 -9.92 -3.94
CA LEU A 131 24.27 -10.86 -4.80
C LEU A 131 24.58 -10.22 -6.15
N LYS A 132 23.63 -9.48 -6.73
CA LYS A 132 23.90 -8.74 -7.97
C LYS A 132 25.02 -7.70 -7.79
N ALA A 133 25.07 -7.04 -6.64
CA ALA A 133 26.11 -6.06 -6.34
C ALA A 133 27.47 -6.72 -6.09
N ASN A 134 27.48 -7.92 -5.49
CA ASN A 134 28.69 -8.69 -5.18
C ASN A 134 28.49 -10.20 -5.52
N PRO A 135 28.65 -10.60 -6.79
CA PRO A 135 28.32 -11.98 -7.24
C PRO A 135 29.16 -13.10 -6.60
N ASP A 136 30.38 -12.77 -6.17
CA ASP A 136 31.33 -13.72 -5.61
C ASP A 136 31.35 -13.73 -4.06
N ASP A 137 30.44 -13.00 -3.40
CA ASP A 137 30.38 -12.99 -1.94
C ASP A 137 29.72 -14.27 -1.41
N GLU A 138 30.56 -15.22 -0.99
CA GLU A 138 30.14 -16.51 -0.41
C GLU A 138 29.18 -16.37 0.77
N ARG A 139 29.24 -15.25 1.52
CA ARG A 139 28.33 -15.02 2.65
C ARG A 139 26.90 -14.79 2.17
N ILE A 140 26.73 -14.07 1.06
CA ILE A 140 25.41 -13.82 0.45
C ILE A 140 24.86 -15.14 -0.11
N ILE A 141 25.71 -15.90 -0.82
CA ILE A 141 25.37 -17.23 -1.36
C ILE A 141 24.92 -18.16 -0.22
N SER A 142 25.67 -18.23 0.87
CA SER A 142 25.34 -19.02 2.05
C SER A 142 24.01 -18.58 2.67
N ALA A 143 23.78 -17.27 2.81
CA ALA A 143 22.53 -16.74 3.34
C ALA A 143 21.32 -17.07 2.43
N MET A 144 21.50 -17.10 1.11
CA MET A 144 20.46 -17.53 0.17
C MET A 144 20.13 -19.02 0.32
N ILE A 145 21.15 -19.87 0.53
CA ILE A 145 20.95 -21.30 0.79
C ILE A 145 20.25 -21.52 2.14
N GLU A 146 20.69 -20.81 3.19
CA GLU A 146 20.09 -20.87 4.53
C GLU A 146 18.62 -20.41 4.50
N HIS A 147 18.30 -19.37 3.73
CA HIS A 147 16.93 -18.93 3.50
C HIS A 147 16.07 -20.05 2.89
N TYR A 148 16.59 -20.74 1.86
CA TYR A 148 15.89 -21.89 1.27
C TYR A 148 15.67 -23.02 2.27
N GLN A 149 16.68 -23.36 3.07
CA GLN A 149 16.59 -24.38 4.11
C GLN A 149 15.53 -24.03 5.16
N THR A 150 15.59 -22.80 5.68
CA THR A 150 14.64 -22.29 6.68
C THR A 150 13.21 -22.30 6.15
N LYS A 151 13.00 -21.82 4.91
CA LYS A 151 11.67 -21.85 4.27
C LYS A 151 11.15 -23.28 4.15
N LEU A 152 12.01 -24.21 3.72
CA LEU A 152 11.64 -25.61 3.58
C LEU A 152 11.29 -26.25 4.92
N GLU A 153 12.05 -25.97 5.98
CA GLU A 153 11.80 -26.45 7.34
C GLU A 153 10.44 -25.97 7.85
N VAL A 154 10.16 -24.67 7.72
CA VAL A 154 8.89 -24.07 8.14
C VAL A 154 7.71 -24.69 7.37
N MET A 155 7.82 -24.86 6.06
CA MET A 155 6.77 -25.47 5.25
C MET A 155 6.55 -26.94 5.60
N THR A 156 7.63 -27.69 5.85
CA THR A 156 7.56 -29.09 6.29
C THR A 156 6.84 -29.19 7.63
N TYR A 157 7.18 -28.32 8.60
CA TYR A 157 6.52 -28.27 9.90
C TYR A 157 5.02 -27.98 9.75
N ILE A 158 4.65 -27.01 8.92
CA ILE A 158 3.24 -26.69 8.64
C ILE A 158 2.49 -27.90 8.09
N VAL A 159 3.06 -28.60 7.10
CA VAL A 159 2.47 -29.80 6.52
C VAL A 159 2.25 -30.88 7.58
N ASP A 160 3.24 -31.15 8.42
CA ASP A 160 3.16 -32.13 9.51
C ASP A 160 2.04 -31.79 10.51
N GLN A 161 1.91 -30.52 10.89
CA GLN A 161 0.82 -30.06 11.75
C GLN A 161 -0.55 -30.24 11.09
N LEU A 162 -0.68 -29.94 9.80
CA LEU A 162 -1.92 -30.14 9.06
C LEU A 162 -2.30 -31.62 8.95
N GLN A 163 -1.32 -32.50 8.73
CA GLN A 163 -1.54 -33.95 8.72
C GLN A 163 -1.97 -34.46 10.11
N THR A 164 -1.33 -33.98 11.18
CA THR A 164 -1.68 -34.35 12.56
C THR A 164 -3.13 -33.96 12.90
N ILE A 165 -3.54 -32.74 12.54
CA ILE A 165 -4.92 -32.27 12.76
C ILE A 165 -5.92 -33.14 11.97
N ARG A 166 -5.62 -33.47 10.72
CA ARG A 166 -6.46 -34.35 9.89
C ARG A 166 -6.65 -35.73 10.54
N ASN A 167 -5.57 -36.37 10.97
CA ASN A 167 -5.60 -37.72 11.55
C ASN A 167 -6.33 -37.76 12.91
N ASN A 168 -6.24 -36.69 13.70
CA ASN A 168 -6.98 -36.57 14.96
C ASN A 168 -8.50 -36.45 14.71
N ASN A 169 -8.92 -35.73 13.67
CA ASN A 169 -10.34 -35.63 13.31
C ASN A 169 -10.92 -36.98 12.85
N THR A 170 -10.19 -37.73 12.02
CA THR A 170 -10.66 -39.06 11.56
C THR A 170 -10.77 -40.07 12.69
N SER A 171 -9.84 -40.05 13.65
CA SER A 171 -9.86 -40.98 14.79
C SER A 171 -11.06 -40.76 15.71
N ASN A 172 -11.50 -39.51 15.89
CA ASN A 172 -12.67 -39.20 16.73
C ASN A 172 -14.00 -39.65 16.09
N GLU A 173 -14.13 -39.59 14.76
CA GLU A 173 -15.32 -40.06 14.05
C GLU A 173 -15.51 -41.58 14.13
N ASP A 174 -14.42 -42.34 14.19
CA ASP A 174 -14.47 -43.80 14.30
C ASP A 174 -14.88 -44.28 15.69
N HIS A 175 -14.54 -43.53 16.75
CA HIS A 175 -14.92 -43.88 18.13
C HIS A 175 -16.40 -43.63 18.43
N GLU A 176 -17.06 -42.71 17.74
CA GLU A 176 -18.50 -42.43 17.94
C GLU A 176 -19.40 -43.50 17.31
N LYS A 177 -18.94 -44.16 16.23
CA LYS A 177 -19.70 -45.21 15.53
C LYS A 177 -19.75 -46.55 16.26
N VAL A 178 -18.83 -46.82 17.20
CA VAL A 178 -18.81 -48.09 17.96
C VAL A 178 -19.63 -48.02 19.25
N SER A 179 -20.11 -46.82 19.63
CA SER A 179 -20.92 -46.58 20.83
C SER A 179 -22.43 -46.46 20.58
N LEU A 180 -22.92 -46.83 19.38
CA LEU A 180 -24.36 -46.89 19.04
C LEU A 180 -24.84 -48.33 18.84
#